data_AF-L8J192-F1
#
_entry.id   AF-L8J192-F1
#
_cell.length_a   1.000
_cell.length_b   1.000
_cell.length_c   1.000
_cell.angle_alpha   90.00
_cell.angle_beta   90.00
_cell.angle_gamma   90.00
#
_symmetry.space_group_name_H-M   'P 1'
#
loop_
_entity.id
_entity.type
_entity.pdbx_description
1 polymer ?
#
loop_
_entity_poly.entity_id
_entity_poly.type
_entity_poly.pdbx_seq_one_letter_code
_entity_poly.pdbx_strand_id
1 'polypeptide(L)'
;MPLVKEKPKMFAKGTKITHAVVIKKLNEILQARGKKRTDRAAQIELLQLLVQIASENNLGEGVIIKINITASLYNYNPKLATYMKPEMWQKCLDCINELMNILFANPNIFVGENILEESENMHNADQPLHVRGCILTLVERINEEFTKIMQNTDPHSQEYVEHLKDEAPSEQDQAENEAEDSAVLMERLCKYIYVKDCIDRNRTCTILCHISHHALHSHWYQAWDLMLMSHLQDNIQHADPPVQIPYNHTMVQLGICAFPQGLTKDAHSALLDIQSSGRAKELLGQGLLLHSLQEHNQEQKVEQRQQLWVGERQPLLGPLKSMKEHVLPASKAMKMGDWKTCHSFIINEKMNGKVWDLSPEANKVRTMLVRKVQEESLWTYLFTYSSVYNSISMEMLSDMFELDPLMVHSIISKMIINEELMASWTSRRSPW
;
A
#
# COMPACT_ATOMS: atom_id res chain seq x y z
N MET A 1 30.29 -27.48 -29.60
CA MET A 1 31.20 -27.53 -28.42
C MET A 1 31.16 -26.16 -27.76
N PRO A 2 30.78 -26.03 -26.48
CA PRO A 2 30.78 -24.74 -25.81
C PRO A 2 32.22 -24.31 -25.51
N LEU A 3 32.58 -23.08 -25.89
CA LEU A 3 33.84 -22.45 -25.54
C LEU A 3 33.89 -22.26 -24.02
N VAL A 4 34.70 -23.06 -23.34
CA VAL A 4 35.09 -22.85 -21.94
C VAL A 4 35.86 -21.53 -21.88
N LYS A 5 35.18 -20.44 -21.48
CA LYS A 5 35.85 -19.20 -21.12
C LYS A 5 36.73 -19.50 -19.90
N GLU A 6 38.05 -19.48 -20.07
CA GLU A 6 38.99 -19.58 -18.94
C GLU A 6 38.65 -18.48 -17.92
N LYS A 7 38.49 -18.87 -16.64
CA LYS A 7 38.28 -17.92 -15.53
C LYS A 7 39.41 -16.87 -15.56
N PRO A 8 39.10 -15.57 -15.49
CA PRO A 8 40.11 -14.52 -15.57
C PRO A 8 41.13 -14.67 -14.43
N LYS A 9 42.42 -14.82 -14.77
CA LYS A 9 43.52 -14.94 -13.80
C LYS A 9 43.81 -13.57 -13.19
N MET A 10 43.30 -13.32 -11.98
CA MET A 10 43.35 -12.01 -11.31
C MET A 10 44.69 -11.69 -10.64
N PHE A 11 45.41 -12.72 -10.19
CA PHE A 11 46.71 -12.59 -9.53
C PHE A 11 47.74 -13.45 -10.25
N ALA A 12 48.99 -12.98 -10.30
CA ALA A 12 50.08 -13.78 -10.86
C ALA A 12 50.31 -15.02 -9.99
N LYS A 13 50.56 -16.19 -10.63
CA LYS A 13 50.93 -17.43 -9.93
C LYS A 13 52.17 -17.13 -9.06
N GLY A 14 52.03 -17.26 -7.74
CA GLY A 14 53.13 -17.05 -6.78
C GLY A 14 53.06 -15.78 -5.93
N THR A 15 52.03 -14.94 -6.04
CA THR A 15 51.86 -13.75 -5.18
C THR A 15 51.31 -14.16 -3.80
N LYS A 16 51.99 -13.83 -2.69
CA LYS A 16 51.43 -14.01 -1.35
C LYS A 16 50.22 -13.08 -1.18
N ILE A 17 49.05 -13.67 -1.00
CA ILE A 17 47.78 -12.96 -0.86
C ILE A 17 47.78 -12.33 0.54
N THR A 18 47.98 -11.02 0.61
CA THR A 18 48.00 -10.24 1.86
C THR A 18 46.87 -9.23 1.83
N HIS A 19 46.39 -8.83 3.02
CA HIS A 19 45.28 -7.89 3.21
C HIS A 19 45.42 -6.61 2.35
N ALA A 20 46.63 -6.04 2.29
CA ALA A 20 46.92 -4.83 1.51
C ALA A 20 46.82 -5.03 -0.02
N VAL A 21 47.14 -6.22 -0.53
CA VAL A 21 47.06 -6.52 -1.98
C VAL A 21 45.61 -6.66 -2.41
N VAL A 22 44.76 -7.26 -1.57
CA VAL A 22 43.32 -7.42 -1.82
C VAL A 22 42.62 -6.07 -1.82
N ILE A 23 42.91 -5.19 -0.86
CA ILE A 23 42.36 -3.82 -0.83
C ILE A 23 42.83 -3.00 -2.02
N LYS A 24 44.11 -3.09 -2.40
CA LYS A 24 44.63 -2.39 -3.58
C LYS A 24 43.94 -2.85 -4.86
N LYS A 25 43.68 -4.16 -5.00
CA LYS A 25 42.95 -4.70 -6.15
C LYS A 25 41.47 -4.31 -6.15
N LEU A 26 40.84 -4.27 -4.97
CA LEU A 26 39.47 -3.75 -4.80
C LEU A 26 39.38 -2.28 -5.24
N ASN A 27 40.33 -1.44 -4.81
CA ASN A 27 40.39 -0.03 -5.20
C ASN A 27 40.65 0.16 -6.71
N GLU A 28 41.44 -0.72 -7.34
CA GLU A 28 41.64 -0.71 -8.79
C GLU A 28 40.34 -1.02 -9.55
N ILE A 29 39.56 -2.01 -9.06
CA ILE A 29 38.24 -2.34 -9.62
C ILE A 29 37.27 -1.17 -9.43
N LEU A 30 37.27 -0.53 -8.25
CA LEU A 30 36.51 0.68 -7.92
C LEU A 30 36.82 1.85 -8.86
N GLN A 31 38.09 2.12 -9.14
CA GLN A 31 38.52 3.18 -10.05
C GLN A 31 38.21 2.89 -11.54
N ALA A 32 37.91 1.63 -11.89
CA ALA A 32 37.44 1.26 -13.22
C ALA A 32 35.92 1.47 -13.41
N ARG A 33 35.18 1.77 -12.33
CA ARG A 33 33.74 2.04 -12.37
C ARG A 33 33.42 3.27 -13.22
N GLY A 34 32.38 3.17 -14.06
CA GLY A 34 31.87 4.31 -14.85
C GLY A 34 32.66 4.66 -16.12
N LYS A 35 33.79 3.99 -16.39
CA LYS A 35 34.53 4.17 -17.67
C LYS A 35 33.81 3.48 -18.83
N LYS A 36 33.74 4.14 -19.99
CA LYS A 36 32.99 3.71 -21.20
C LYS A 36 33.39 2.34 -21.79
N ARG A 37 34.56 1.79 -21.47
CA ARG A 37 35.10 0.54 -22.04
C ARG A 37 35.08 -0.67 -21.08
N THR A 38 34.37 -0.56 -19.97
CA THR A 38 34.41 -1.60 -18.92
C THR A 38 33.20 -2.51 -19.01
N ASP A 39 33.44 -3.82 -19.09
CA ASP A 39 32.39 -4.85 -19.03
C ASP A 39 31.95 -5.08 -17.57
N ARG A 40 30.66 -4.89 -17.31
CA ARG A 40 30.09 -4.96 -15.96
C ARG A 40 29.93 -6.40 -15.49
N ALA A 41 29.55 -7.31 -16.38
CA ALA A 41 29.41 -8.72 -16.03
C ALA A 41 30.77 -9.29 -15.58
N ALA A 42 31.83 -8.95 -16.30
CA ALA A 42 33.19 -9.27 -15.91
C ALA A 42 33.58 -8.64 -14.57
N GLN A 43 33.20 -7.39 -14.29
CA GLN A 43 33.47 -6.77 -12.97
C GLN A 43 32.79 -7.49 -11.81
N ILE A 44 31.57 -7.98 -12.01
CA ILE A 44 30.83 -8.74 -10.98
C ILE A 44 31.51 -10.10 -10.72
N GLU A 45 31.86 -10.83 -11.78
CA GLU A 45 32.60 -12.10 -11.65
C GLU A 45 33.97 -11.89 -10.96
N LEU A 46 34.65 -10.79 -11.29
CA LEU A 46 35.91 -10.39 -10.67
C LEU A 46 35.73 -10.12 -9.16
N LEU A 47 34.65 -9.46 -8.75
CA LEU A 47 34.36 -9.22 -7.33
C LEU A 47 34.01 -10.50 -6.58
N GLN A 48 33.19 -11.39 -7.15
CA GLN A 48 32.85 -12.69 -6.56
C GLN A 48 34.09 -13.58 -6.36
N LEU A 49 35.00 -13.60 -7.34
CA LEU A 49 36.28 -14.31 -7.21
C LEU A 49 37.15 -13.71 -6.09
N LEU A 50 37.10 -12.38 -5.90
CA LEU A 50 37.85 -11.69 -4.86
C LEU A 50 37.28 -12.00 -3.46
N VAL A 51 35.96 -12.18 -3.34
CA VAL A 51 35.30 -12.70 -2.11
C VAL A 51 35.78 -14.12 -1.81
N GLN A 52 35.76 -15.02 -2.80
CA GLN A 52 36.20 -16.40 -2.61
C GLN A 52 37.68 -16.49 -2.20
N ILE A 53 38.54 -15.67 -2.83
CA ILE A 53 39.95 -15.59 -2.46
C ILE A 53 40.12 -15.01 -1.05
N ALA A 54 39.26 -14.09 -0.62
CA ALA A 54 39.30 -13.52 0.72
C ALA A 54 38.87 -14.54 1.80
N SER A 55 37.85 -15.36 1.52
CA SER A 55 37.41 -16.43 2.43
C SER A 55 38.42 -17.57 2.53
N GLU A 56 39.00 -18.00 1.41
CA GLU A 56 40.04 -19.05 1.39
C GLU A 56 41.30 -18.68 2.18
N ASN A 57 41.58 -17.37 2.34
CA ASN A 57 42.78 -16.88 3.03
C ASN A 57 42.50 -16.28 4.41
N ASN A 58 41.26 -16.34 4.93
CA ASN A 58 40.85 -15.78 6.23
C ASN A 58 41.34 -14.34 6.48
N LEU A 59 41.21 -13.47 5.47
CA LEU A 59 41.84 -12.14 5.46
C LEU A 59 41.09 -11.07 6.30
N GLY A 60 40.31 -11.47 7.29
CA GLY A 60 39.49 -10.60 8.13
C GLY A 60 38.10 -10.36 7.53
N GLU A 61 37.07 -10.60 8.34
CA GLU A 61 35.66 -10.54 7.93
C GLU A 61 35.24 -9.15 7.46
N GLY A 62 35.86 -8.09 7.99
CA GLY A 62 35.62 -6.72 7.54
C GLY A 62 35.89 -6.53 6.04
N VAL A 63 36.93 -7.18 5.48
CA VAL A 63 37.29 -7.03 4.05
C VAL A 63 36.24 -7.72 3.19
N ILE A 64 35.77 -8.89 3.62
CA ILE A 64 34.69 -9.64 2.97
C ILE A 64 33.41 -8.79 2.96
N ILE A 65 33.07 -8.16 4.09
CA ILE A 65 31.94 -7.24 4.22
C ILE A 65 32.07 -6.06 3.25
N LYS A 66 33.25 -5.41 3.17
CA LYS A 66 33.49 -4.29 2.25
C LYS A 66 33.40 -4.71 0.78
N ILE A 67 33.89 -5.91 0.43
CA ILE A 67 33.80 -6.45 -0.93
C ILE A 67 32.35 -6.82 -1.27
N ASN A 68 31.60 -7.41 -0.34
CA ASN A 68 30.19 -7.76 -0.55
C ASN A 68 29.29 -6.52 -0.68
N ILE A 69 29.49 -5.52 0.18
CA ILE A 69 28.85 -4.19 0.06
C ILE A 69 29.15 -3.59 -1.31
N THR A 70 30.41 -3.66 -1.73
CA THR A 70 30.83 -3.16 -3.05
C THR A 70 30.20 -3.98 -4.17
N ALA A 71 30.17 -5.31 -4.10
CA ALA A 71 29.57 -6.18 -5.10
C ALA A 71 28.06 -5.92 -5.28
N SER A 72 27.32 -5.74 -4.20
CA SER A 72 25.91 -5.36 -4.22
C SER A 72 25.70 -3.98 -4.85
N LEU A 73 26.61 -3.02 -4.66
CA LEU A 73 26.60 -1.71 -5.34
C LEU A 73 26.94 -1.79 -6.84
N TYR A 74 27.65 -2.84 -7.27
CA TYR A 74 28.07 -3.05 -8.67
C TYR A 74 27.02 -3.76 -9.52
N ASN A 75 26.17 -4.60 -8.92
CA ASN A 75 25.04 -5.22 -9.61
C ASN A 75 23.96 -4.21 -10.03
N TYR A 76 24.03 -2.99 -9.50
CA TYR A 76 23.09 -1.93 -9.79
C TYR A 76 23.15 -1.48 -11.26
N ASN A 77 22.00 -1.49 -11.94
CA ASN A 77 21.85 -0.98 -13.29
C ASN A 77 21.82 0.56 -13.26
N PRO A 78 22.80 1.27 -13.82
CA PRO A 78 22.86 2.73 -13.78
C PRO A 78 21.80 3.43 -14.65
N LYS A 79 21.04 2.69 -15.46
CA LYS A 79 19.80 3.23 -16.02
C LYS A 79 18.76 3.25 -14.89
N LEU A 80 18.74 4.35 -14.13
CA LEU A 80 17.80 4.62 -13.02
C LEU A 80 16.33 4.30 -13.35
N ALA A 81 15.96 4.38 -14.64
CA ALA A 81 14.60 4.17 -15.14
C ALA A 81 14.27 2.73 -15.58
N THR A 82 15.24 1.82 -15.69
CA THR A 82 14.98 0.43 -16.09
C THR A 82 15.15 -0.49 -14.90
N TYR A 83 14.16 -1.34 -14.64
CA TYR A 83 14.19 -2.34 -13.57
C TYR A 83 15.26 -3.41 -13.80
N MET A 84 15.72 -4.00 -12.69
CA MET A 84 16.69 -5.11 -12.69
C MET A 84 16.04 -6.41 -13.17
N LYS A 85 16.79 -7.25 -13.89
CA LYS A 85 16.32 -8.61 -14.24
C LYS A 85 16.19 -9.47 -12.97
N PRO A 86 15.18 -10.35 -12.87
CA PRO A 86 14.97 -11.20 -11.68
C PRO A 86 16.20 -12.01 -11.27
N GLU A 87 16.92 -12.60 -12.23
CA GLU A 87 18.16 -13.36 -11.98
C GLU A 87 19.27 -12.55 -11.28
N MET A 88 19.32 -11.24 -11.54
CA MET A 88 20.30 -10.34 -10.94
C MET A 88 19.83 -9.84 -9.58
N TRP A 89 18.52 -9.64 -9.43
CA TRP A 89 17.91 -9.24 -8.17
C TRP A 89 18.07 -10.34 -7.10
N GLN A 90 17.79 -11.61 -7.45
CA GLN A 90 18.00 -12.75 -6.56
C GLN A 90 19.43 -12.83 -6.06
N LYS A 91 20.41 -12.70 -6.97
CA LYS A 91 21.84 -12.69 -6.61
C LYS A 91 22.21 -11.53 -5.69
N CYS A 92 21.58 -10.37 -5.84
CA CYS A 92 21.79 -9.25 -4.91
C CYS A 92 21.24 -9.57 -3.54
N LEU A 93 20.04 -10.15 -3.47
CA LEU A 93 19.41 -10.57 -2.23
C LEU A 93 20.26 -11.62 -1.50
N ASP A 94 20.74 -12.64 -2.21
CA ASP A 94 21.65 -13.65 -1.66
C ASP A 94 22.92 -13.00 -1.08
N CYS A 95 23.55 -12.07 -1.81
CA CYS A 95 24.72 -11.33 -1.33
C CYS A 95 24.44 -10.46 -0.09
N ILE A 96 23.25 -9.87 0.03
CA ILE A 96 22.86 -9.11 1.24
C ILE A 96 22.58 -10.05 2.40
N ASN A 97 21.94 -11.19 2.18
CA ASN A 97 21.69 -12.17 3.24
C ASN A 97 23.00 -12.76 3.77
N GLU A 98 23.95 -13.09 2.91
CA GLU A 98 25.31 -13.48 3.32
C GLU A 98 25.99 -12.37 4.13
N LEU A 99 25.89 -11.11 3.69
CA LEU A 99 26.43 -9.96 4.41
C LEU A 99 25.82 -9.82 5.81
N MET A 100 24.50 -9.94 5.93
CA MET A 100 23.77 -9.85 7.20
C MET A 100 24.15 -11.00 8.14
N ASN A 101 24.25 -12.23 7.62
CA ASN A 101 24.66 -13.40 8.41
C ASN A 101 26.07 -13.23 8.99
N ILE A 102 27.01 -12.69 8.20
CA ILE A 102 28.38 -12.41 8.66
C ILE A 102 28.38 -11.30 9.73
N LEU A 103 27.53 -10.29 9.60
CA LEU A 103 27.42 -9.20 10.57
C LEU A 103 26.79 -9.68 11.90
N PHE A 104 25.73 -10.49 11.84
CA PHE A 104 25.10 -11.06 13.03
C PHE A 104 26.03 -12.02 13.78
N ALA A 105 26.87 -12.77 13.07
CA ALA A 105 27.88 -13.61 13.68
C ALA A 105 28.96 -12.79 14.42
N ASN A 106 29.17 -11.52 14.04
CA ASN A 106 30.28 -10.68 14.49
C ASN A 106 29.83 -9.30 15.02
N PRO A 107 29.32 -9.23 16.27
CA PRO A 107 28.81 -7.99 16.86
C PRO A 107 29.89 -6.91 17.13
N ASN A 108 31.18 -7.24 16.97
CA ASN A 108 32.30 -6.31 17.18
C ASN A 108 32.61 -5.43 15.95
N ILE A 109 31.84 -5.58 14.87
CA ILE A 109 32.00 -4.85 13.61
C ILE A 109 30.97 -3.71 13.55
N PHE A 110 31.44 -2.47 13.49
CA PHE A 110 30.60 -1.28 13.30
C PHE A 110 30.64 -0.83 11.84
N VAL A 111 29.46 -0.77 11.23
CA VAL A 111 29.27 -0.37 9.83
C VAL A 111 28.55 0.97 9.79
N GLY A 112 29.12 1.97 9.12
CA GLY A 112 28.49 3.29 9.00
C GLY A 112 29.08 4.16 7.91
N GLU A 113 28.25 5.03 7.31
CA GLU A 113 28.67 6.03 6.31
C GLU A 113 29.49 7.17 6.94
N ASN A 114 29.31 7.42 8.24
CA ASN A 114 30.03 8.42 9.02
C ASN A 114 31.51 8.05 9.26
N ILE A 115 31.94 6.85 8.85
CA ILE A 115 33.31 6.37 8.98
C ILE A 115 34.09 6.75 7.70
N LEU A 116 35.13 7.55 7.86
CA LEU A 116 36.03 7.96 6.78
C LEU A 116 36.88 6.76 6.31
N GLU A 117 37.24 6.72 5.03
CA GLU A 117 38.10 5.65 4.45
C GLU A 117 39.44 5.49 5.17
N GLU A 118 39.92 6.55 5.84
CA GLU A 118 41.16 6.58 6.61
C GLU A 118 41.02 6.00 8.02
N SER A 119 39.80 5.90 8.54
CA SER A 119 39.47 5.36 9.88
C SER A 119 39.06 3.88 9.87
N GLU A 120 39.20 3.21 8.72
CA GLU A 120 38.88 1.80 8.57
C GLU A 120 39.91 0.91 9.29
N ASN A 121 39.55 0.46 10.50
CA ASN A 121 40.31 -0.56 11.20
C ASN A 121 39.86 -1.95 10.73
N MET A 122 40.58 -2.47 9.74
CA MET A 122 40.31 -3.75 9.09
C MET A 122 41.23 -4.89 9.55
N HIS A 123 42.25 -4.57 10.35
CA HIS A 123 43.36 -5.47 10.68
C HIS A 123 43.66 -5.60 12.18
N ASN A 124 43.32 -4.61 13.00
CA ASN A 124 43.68 -4.61 14.42
C ASN A 124 42.62 -5.34 15.25
N ALA A 125 42.95 -6.53 15.75
CA ALA A 125 42.08 -7.34 16.62
C ALA A 125 41.79 -6.69 18.00
N ASP A 126 42.54 -5.64 18.37
CA ASP A 126 42.46 -4.98 19.68
C ASP A 126 41.47 -3.78 19.72
N GLN A 127 40.89 -3.39 18.58
CA GLN A 127 39.91 -2.30 18.48
C GLN A 127 38.66 -2.75 17.70
N PRO A 128 37.47 -2.19 17.98
CA PRO A 128 36.27 -2.47 17.21
C PRO A 128 36.49 -2.19 15.72
N LEU A 129 36.19 -3.16 14.86
CA LEU A 129 36.39 -3.02 13.42
C LEU A 129 35.38 -2.02 12.87
N HIS A 130 35.88 -0.93 12.29
CA HIS A 130 35.06 0.12 11.69
C HIS A 130 35.11 -0.04 10.16
N VAL A 131 33.97 -0.37 9.56
CA VAL A 131 33.86 -0.60 8.10
C VAL A 131 32.99 0.49 7.49
N ARG A 132 33.49 1.13 6.43
CA ARG A 132 32.72 2.11 5.66
C ARG A 132 31.65 1.40 4.82
N GLY A 133 30.41 1.76 5.07
CA GLY A 133 29.26 1.28 4.31
C GLY A 133 27.98 1.58 5.08
N CYS A 134 26.88 1.80 4.37
CA CYS A 134 25.57 1.88 4.99
C CYS A 134 24.74 0.72 4.48
N ILE A 135 24.45 -0.25 5.34
CA ILE A 135 23.62 -1.40 4.98
C ILE A 135 22.19 -0.92 4.72
N LEU A 136 21.72 0.10 5.45
CA LEU A 136 20.41 0.71 5.25
C LEU A 136 20.22 1.20 3.81
N THR A 137 21.19 1.93 3.24
CA THR A 137 21.05 2.43 1.87
C THR A 137 21.11 1.32 0.81
N LEU A 138 21.72 0.17 1.12
CA LEU A 138 21.65 -1.01 0.25
C LEU A 138 20.25 -1.61 0.25
N VAL A 139 19.66 -1.79 1.44
CA VAL A 139 18.32 -2.34 1.60
C VAL A 139 17.27 -1.41 0.98
N GLU A 140 17.38 -0.09 1.22
CA GLU A 140 16.52 0.91 0.57
C GLU A 140 16.57 0.81 -0.96
N ARG A 141 17.77 0.63 -1.53
CA ARG A 141 17.94 0.46 -2.98
C ARG A 141 17.36 -0.86 -3.51
N ILE A 142 17.50 -1.96 -2.78
CA ILE A 142 16.86 -3.23 -3.18
C ILE A 142 15.33 -3.06 -3.18
N ASN A 143 14.78 -2.38 -2.17
CA ASN A 143 13.35 -2.10 -2.10
C ASN A 143 12.87 -1.20 -3.25
N GLU A 144 13.64 -0.16 -3.61
CA GLU A 144 13.35 0.66 -4.80
C GLU A 144 13.36 -0.16 -6.09
N GLU A 145 14.34 -1.04 -6.28
CA GLU A 145 14.41 -1.91 -7.46
C GLU A 145 13.30 -2.95 -7.48
N PHE A 146 12.92 -3.52 -6.33
CA PHE A 146 11.77 -4.40 -6.20
C PHE A 146 10.48 -3.69 -6.61
N THR A 147 10.27 -2.47 -6.10
CA THR A 147 9.12 -1.63 -6.49
C THR A 147 9.09 -1.38 -8.00
N LYS A 148 10.25 -1.13 -8.63
CA LYS A 148 10.33 -0.96 -10.10
C LYS A 148 10.03 -2.25 -10.86
N ILE A 149 10.45 -3.42 -10.37
CA ILE A 149 10.10 -4.71 -10.97
C ILE A 149 8.58 -4.85 -10.97
N MET A 150 7.95 -4.65 -9.81
CA MET A 150 6.49 -4.75 -9.65
C MET A 150 5.72 -3.75 -10.52
N GLN A 151 6.25 -2.53 -10.72
CA GLN A 151 5.63 -1.53 -11.60
C GLN A 151 5.66 -1.89 -13.09
N ASN A 152 6.62 -2.71 -13.53
CA ASN A 152 6.80 -3.06 -14.94
C ASN A 152 6.24 -4.44 -15.30
N THR A 153 5.94 -5.27 -14.31
CA THR A 153 5.28 -6.56 -14.51
C THR A 153 3.78 -6.38 -14.70
N ASP A 154 3.18 -7.17 -15.60
CA ASP A 154 1.73 -7.12 -15.83
C ASP A 154 0.96 -7.66 -14.61
N PRO A 155 0.04 -6.87 -13.99
CA PRO A 155 -0.68 -7.29 -12.79
C PRO A 155 -1.61 -8.51 -12.97
N HIS A 156 -1.97 -8.85 -14.22
CA HIS A 156 -2.82 -9.99 -14.54
C HIS A 156 -2.04 -11.25 -14.91
N SER A 157 -0.70 -11.13 -14.98
CA SER A 157 0.19 -12.24 -15.30
C SER A 157 0.50 -13.08 -14.05
N GLN A 158 0.80 -14.36 -14.28
CA GLN A 158 1.29 -15.26 -13.23
C GLN A 158 2.66 -14.82 -12.69
N GLU A 159 3.46 -14.13 -13.52
CA GLU A 159 4.79 -13.60 -13.15
C GLU A 159 4.68 -12.59 -11.99
N TYR A 160 3.61 -11.79 -11.94
CA TYR A 160 3.37 -10.86 -10.83
C TYR A 160 3.18 -11.61 -9.50
N VAL A 161 2.46 -12.73 -9.53
CA VAL A 161 2.24 -13.57 -8.34
C VAL A 161 3.54 -14.25 -7.91
N GLU A 162 4.39 -14.65 -8.86
CA GLU A 162 5.70 -15.22 -8.56
C GLU A 162 6.63 -14.20 -7.90
N HIS A 163 6.72 -12.98 -8.45
CA HIS A 163 7.50 -11.91 -7.83
C HIS A 163 6.96 -11.47 -6.46
N LEU A 164 5.65 -11.56 -6.24
CA LEU A 164 5.06 -11.28 -4.93
C LEU A 164 5.46 -12.32 -3.86
N LYS A 165 5.77 -13.56 -4.25
CA LYS A 165 6.28 -14.56 -3.30
C LYS A 165 7.64 -14.18 -2.75
N ASP A 166 8.43 -13.41 -3.51
CA ASP A 166 9.73 -12.92 -3.08
C ASP A 166 9.63 -11.81 -2.01
N GLU A 167 8.43 -11.25 -1.78
CA GLU A 167 8.13 -10.32 -0.67
C GLU A 167 7.88 -11.06 0.65
N ALA A 168 7.47 -12.34 0.60
CA ALA A 168 7.15 -13.09 1.80
C ALA A 168 8.43 -13.37 2.62
N PRO A 169 8.42 -13.12 3.94
CA PRO A 169 9.51 -13.53 4.81
C PRO A 169 9.72 -15.04 4.73
N SER A 170 10.96 -15.48 4.95
CA SER A 170 11.31 -16.90 5.09
C SER A 170 10.35 -17.59 6.07
N GLU A 171 10.02 -18.88 5.87
CA GLU A 171 9.15 -19.63 6.79
C GLU A 171 9.63 -19.58 8.27
N GLN A 172 10.92 -19.32 8.50
CA GLN A 172 11.52 -19.10 9.81
C GLN A 172 11.19 -17.73 10.43
N ASP A 173 11.09 -16.67 9.61
CA ASP A 173 10.69 -15.32 10.06
C ASP A 173 9.19 -15.27 10.36
N GLN A 174 8.38 -16.11 9.71
CA GLN A 174 6.95 -16.22 10.02
C GLN A 174 6.73 -16.76 11.45
N ALA A 175 7.56 -17.71 11.90
CA ALA A 175 7.47 -18.27 13.25
C ALA A 175 7.92 -17.30 14.36
N GLU A 176 8.86 -16.39 14.09
CA GLU A 176 9.24 -15.32 15.03
C GLU A 176 8.25 -14.14 14.99
N ASN A 177 7.72 -13.79 13.80
CA ASN A 177 6.70 -12.74 13.65
C ASN A 177 5.31 -13.14 14.16
N GLU A 178 5.00 -14.43 14.28
CA GLU A 178 3.78 -14.91 14.93
C GLU A 178 3.73 -14.59 16.44
N ALA A 179 4.88 -14.28 17.07
CA ALA A 179 4.96 -14.01 18.50
C ALA A 179 4.58 -12.57 18.90
N GLU A 180 4.67 -11.60 17.97
CA GLU A 180 4.38 -10.19 18.23
C GLU A 180 3.27 -9.70 17.29
N ASP A 181 2.11 -9.31 17.85
CA ASP A 181 1.00 -8.79 17.05
C ASP A 181 1.47 -7.57 16.22
N SER A 182 1.19 -7.62 14.91
CA SER A 182 1.45 -6.55 13.93
C SER A 182 1.07 -5.16 14.44
N ALA A 183 0.00 -5.05 15.24
CA ALA A 183 -0.43 -3.81 15.86
C ALA A 183 0.56 -3.26 16.89
N VAL A 184 1.11 -4.14 17.74
CA VAL A 184 2.07 -3.76 18.79
C VAL A 184 3.40 -3.35 18.17
N LEU A 185 3.83 -4.07 17.13
CA LEU A 185 5.05 -3.75 16.38
C LEU A 185 4.93 -2.38 15.70
N MET A 186 3.81 -2.12 14.99
CA MET A 186 3.55 -0.83 14.36
C MET A 186 3.55 0.31 15.38
N GLU A 187 2.87 0.13 16.53
CA GLU A 187 2.81 1.15 17.57
C GLU A 187 4.19 1.44 18.18
N ARG A 188 5.00 0.41 18.45
CA ARG A 188 6.36 0.56 18.98
C ARG A 188 7.26 1.35 18.03
N LEU A 189 7.26 0.99 16.75
CA LEU A 189 8.07 1.66 15.73
C LEU A 189 7.62 3.11 15.50
N CYS A 190 6.30 3.36 15.44
CA CYS A 190 5.78 4.71 15.28
C CYS A 190 6.14 5.61 16.46
N LYS A 191 5.98 5.13 17.70
CA LYS A 191 6.39 5.86 18.91
C LYS A 191 7.89 6.16 18.93
N TYR A 192 8.72 5.23 18.48
CA TYR A 192 10.16 5.44 18.37
C TYR A 192 10.48 6.60 17.43
N ILE A 193 9.89 6.60 16.23
CA ILE A 193 10.09 7.67 15.23
C ILE A 193 9.56 9.02 15.75
N TYR A 194 8.42 9.05 16.43
CA TYR A 194 7.86 10.30 16.97
C TYR A 194 8.76 10.98 18.02
N VAL A 195 9.54 10.21 18.77
CA VAL A 195 10.43 10.72 19.82
C VAL A 195 11.83 11.01 19.29
N LYS A 196 12.33 10.19 18.36
CA LYS A 196 13.75 10.18 17.97
C LYS A 196 14.05 10.88 16.65
N ASP A 197 13.06 11.05 15.78
CA ASP A 197 13.33 11.54 14.44
C ASP A 197 13.33 13.07 14.38
N CYS A 198 14.31 13.62 13.64
CA CYS A 198 14.46 15.05 13.38
C CYS A 198 14.00 15.43 11.97
N ILE A 199 13.64 14.43 11.13
CA ILE A 199 13.23 14.64 9.74
C ILE A 199 11.70 14.64 9.64
N ASP A 200 11.12 15.79 9.29
CA ASP A 200 9.66 15.96 9.19
C ASP A 200 8.99 15.04 8.16
N ARG A 201 9.71 14.72 7.07
CA ARG A 201 9.21 13.80 6.03
C ARG A 201 8.96 12.40 6.56
N ASN A 202 9.94 11.83 7.28
CA ASN A 202 9.82 10.48 7.84
C ASN A 202 8.68 10.42 8.85
N ARG A 203 8.61 11.42 9.73
CA ARG A 203 7.51 11.55 10.69
C ARG A 203 6.14 11.59 10.00
N THR A 204 6.02 12.36 8.91
CA THR A 204 4.77 12.45 8.13
C THR A 204 4.41 11.09 7.52
N CYS A 205 5.36 10.42 6.86
CA CYS A 205 5.14 9.09 6.29
C CYS A 205 4.73 8.07 7.37
N THR A 206 5.39 8.09 8.53
CA THR A 206 5.05 7.21 9.66
C THR A 206 3.65 7.45 10.18
N ILE A 207 3.21 8.70 10.32
CA ILE A 207 1.82 9.02 10.72
C ILE A 207 0.83 8.45 9.70
N LEU A 208 1.08 8.63 8.41
CA LEU A 208 0.19 8.12 7.35
C LEU A 208 0.10 6.59 7.36
N CYS A 209 1.22 5.88 7.53
CA CYS A 209 1.23 4.43 7.66
C CYS A 209 0.51 3.96 8.94
N HIS A 210 0.69 4.66 10.06
CA HIS A 210 0.03 4.35 11.32
C HIS A 210 -1.50 4.49 11.22
N ILE A 211 -1.97 5.58 10.61
CA ILE A 211 -3.41 5.80 10.35
C ILE A 211 -3.95 4.72 9.41
N SER A 212 -3.22 4.41 8.33
CA SER A 212 -3.62 3.36 7.37
C SER A 212 -3.75 1.99 8.05
N HIS A 213 -2.83 1.65 8.96
CA HIS A 213 -2.88 0.41 9.73
C HIS A 213 -4.12 0.36 10.65
N HIS A 214 -4.38 1.41 11.42
CA HIS A 214 -5.60 1.47 12.25
C HIS A 214 -6.88 1.39 11.42
N ALA A 215 -6.91 2.07 10.26
CA ALA A 215 -8.05 2.07 9.35
C ALA A 215 -8.29 0.69 8.71
N LEU A 216 -7.23 -0.08 8.40
CA LEU A 216 -7.33 -1.46 7.92
C LEU A 216 -7.96 -2.40 8.95
N HIS A 217 -7.60 -2.25 10.23
CA HIS A 217 -8.15 -3.07 11.33
C HIS A 217 -9.51 -2.59 11.85
N SER A 218 -10.21 -1.72 11.11
CA SER A 218 -11.53 -1.18 11.48
C SER A 218 -11.56 -0.31 12.75
N HIS A 219 -10.40 0.19 13.22
CA HIS A 219 -10.31 1.10 14.36
C HIS A 219 -10.48 2.57 13.93
N TRP A 220 -11.69 2.95 13.54
CA TRP A 220 -11.97 4.26 12.95
C TRP A 220 -11.63 5.44 13.88
N TYR A 221 -12.06 5.40 15.14
CA TYR A 221 -11.87 6.51 16.08
C TYR A 221 -10.39 6.82 16.32
N GLN A 222 -9.56 5.79 16.50
CA GLN A 222 -8.12 5.95 16.71
C GLN A 222 -7.44 6.53 15.45
N ALA A 223 -7.82 6.03 14.28
CA ALA A 223 -7.29 6.52 13.00
C ALA A 223 -7.69 7.98 12.74
N TRP A 224 -8.94 8.33 13.05
CA TRP A 224 -9.48 9.68 12.90
C TRP A 224 -8.83 10.68 13.86
N ASP A 225 -8.67 10.30 15.13
CA ASP A 225 -8.01 11.14 16.14
C ASP A 225 -6.57 11.43 15.74
N LEU A 226 -5.83 10.42 15.28
CA LEU A 226 -4.47 10.59 14.77
C LEU A 226 -4.40 11.51 13.54
N MET A 227 -5.35 11.38 12.60
CA MET A 227 -5.44 12.26 11.44
C MET A 227 -5.68 13.72 11.88
N LEU A 228 -6.61 13.95 12.81
CA LEU A 228 -6.96 15.29 13.29
C LEU A 228 -5.81 15.93 14.08
N MET A 229 -5.15 15.17 14.97
CA MET A 229 -4.01 15.65 15.77
C MET A 229 -2.79 16.02 14.91
N SER A 230 -2.64 15.39 13.75
CA SER A 230 -1.49 15.62 12.87
C SER A 230 -1.54 16.93 12.08
N HIS A 231 -2.72 17.54 11.94
CA HIS A 231 -2.96 18.72 11.09
C HIS A 231 -2.40 18.57 9.66
N LEU A 232 -2.31 17.35 9.14
CA LEU A 232 -1.74 17.09 7.81
C LEU A 232 -2.60 17.66 6.68
N GLN A 233 -3.90 17.83 6.90
CA GLN A 233 -4.84 18.37 5.90
C GLN A 233 -4.44 19.77 5.40
N ASP A 234 -3.86 20.60 6.27
CA ASP A 234 -3.48 21.98 5.95
C ASP A 234 -2.14 22.07 5.20
N ASN A 235 -1.22 21.12 5.46
CA ASN A 235 0.16 21.16 4.97
C ASN A 235 0.42 20.29 3.73
N ILE A 236 -0.47 19.33 3.42
CA ILE A 236 -0.22 18.31 2.40
C ILE A 236 -0.12 18.86 0.97
N GLN A 237 -0.77 19.99 0.68
CA GLN A 237 -0.74 20.62 -0.66
C GLN A 237 0.67 21.08 -1.06
N HIS A 238 1.52 21.36 -0.09
CA HIS A 238 2.90 21.79 -0.30
C HIS A 238 3.92 20.65 -0.20
N ALA A 239 3.48 19.45 0.18
CA ALA A 239 4.34 18.27 0.29
C ALA A 239 4.66 17.67 -1.10
N ASP A 240 5.76 16.93 -1.18
CA ASP A 240 6.18 16.26 -2.42
C ASP A 240 5.14 15.22 -2.89
N PRO A 241 4.98 14.99 -4.21
CA PRO A 241 4.08 13.96 -4.75
C PRO A 241 4.17 12.56 -4.11
N PRO A 242 5.36 12.00 -3.77
CA PRO A 242 5.46 10.72 -3.06
C PRO A 242 4.90 10.72 -1.63
N VAL A 243 4.63 11.87 -1.02
CA VAL A 243 3.95 11.98 0.28
C VAL A 243 2.44 12.22 0.09
N GLN A 244 2.07 12.93 -0.97
CA GLN A 244 0.66 13.17 -1.34
C GLN A 244 -0.07 11.87 -1.72
N ILE A 245 0.59 10.94 -2.41
CA ILE A 245 -0.03 9.66 -2.80
C ILE A 245 -0.41 8.81 -1.57
N PRO A 246 0.50 8.52 -0.61
CA PRO A 246 0.15 7.85 0.65
C PRO A 246 -0.92 8.59 1.45
N TYR A 247 -0.94 9.92 1.43
CA TYR A 247 -2.01 10.68 2.07
C TYR A 247 -3.37 10.42 1.42
N ASN A 248 -3.45 10.48 0.09
CA ASN A 248 -4.68 10.18 -0.65
C ASN A 248 -5.13 8.73 -0.41
N HIS A 249 -4.19 7.78 -0.35
CA HIS A 249 -4.47 6.39 0.02
C HIS A 249 -5.04 6.28 1.44
N THR A 250 -4.41 6.95 2.41
CA THR A 250 -4.86 6.98 3.81
C THR A 250 -6.26 7.57 3.92
N MET A 251 -6.56 8.65 3.19
CA MET A 251 -7.88 9.27 3.16
C MET A 251 -8.95 8.34 2.57
N VAL A 252 -8.65 7.63 1.48
CA VAL A 252 -9.55 6.61 0.93
C VAL A 252 -9.73 5.48 1.93
N GLN A 253 -8.67 5.02 2.58
CA GLN A 253 -8.72 3.96 3.57
C GLN A 253 -9.56 4.35 4.81
N LEU A 254 -9.45 5.59 5.28
CA LEU A 254 -10.31 6.15 6.32
C LEU A 254 -11.78 6.18 5.89
N GLY A 255 -12.06 6.60 4.65
CA GLY A 255 -13.41 6.58 4.09
C GLY A 255 -13.98 5.15 3.98
N ILE A 256 -13.16 4.19 3.56
CA ILE A 256 -13.51 2.77 3.50
C ILE A 256 -13.71 2.21 4.91
N CYS A 257 -12.95 2.64 5.91
CA CYS A 257 -13.09 2.22 7.31
C CYS A 257 -14.36 2.79 7.96
N ALA A 258 -14.72 4.04 7.64
CA ALA A 258 -15.93 4.69 8.14
C ALA A 258 -17.22 4.01 7.65
N PHE A 259 -17.19 3.46 6.42
CA PHE A 259 -18.37 2.90 5.78
C PHE A 259 -18.95 1.65 6.50
N PRO A 260 -18.17 0.58 6.81
CA PRO A 260 -18.60 -0.56 7.61
C PRO A 260 -19.12 -0.20 9.01
N GLN A 261 -18.59 0.86 9.62
CA GLN A 261 -19.02 1.35 10.93
C GLN A 261 -20.40 2.06 10.88
N GLY A 262 -20.99 2.21 9.70
CA GLY A 262 -22.29 2.86 9.49
C GLY A 262 -22.22 4.39 9.44
N LEU A 263 -21.02 4.98 9.44
CA LEU A 263 -20.79 6.42 9.35
C LEU A 263 -20.77 6.88 7.87
N THR A 264 -21.94 6.85 7.24
CA THR A 264 -22.09 7.15 5.80
C THR A 264 -21.74 8.60 5.46
N LYS A 265 -22.04 9.56 6.35
CA LYS A 265 -21.72 10.98 6.16
C LYS A 265 -20.22 11.25 6.16
N ASP A 266 -19.51 10.68 7.13
CA ASP A 266 -18.06 10.85 7.26
C ASP A 266 -17.32 10.12 6.13
N ALA A 267 -17.79 8.92 5.77
CA ALA A 267 -17.29 8.20 4.60
C ALA A 267 -17.48 9.01 3.30
N HIS A 268 -18.66 9.64 3.12
CA HIS A 268 -18.91 10.50 1.96
C HIS A 268 -17.98 11.72 1.95
N SER A 269 -17.85 12.42 3.09
CA SER A 269 -16.99 13.59 3.20
C SER A 269 -15.52 13.28 2.87
N ALA A 270 -15.00 12.14 3.31
CA ALA A 270 -13.63 11.74 3.04
C ALA A 270 -13.39 11.38 1.55
N LEU A 271 -14.38 10.79 0.88
CA LEU A 271 -14.25 10.30 -0.49
C LEU A 271 -14.68 11.32 -1.56
N LEU A 272 -15.45 12.35 -1.18
CA LEU A 272 -16.05 13.31 -2.09
C LEU A 272 -15.00 14.02 -2.95
N ASP A 273 -13.94 14.55 -2.34
CA ASP A 273 -12.93 15.34 -3.04
C ASP A 273 -12.14 14.50 -4.06
N ILE A 274 -11.83 13.25 -3.70
CA ILE A 274 -11.06 12.34 -4.55
C ILE A 274 -11.92 11.88 -5.74
N GLN A 275 -13.17 11.49 -5.49
CA GLN A 275 -14.04 10.93 -6.53
C GLN A 275 -14.64 11.99 -7.45
N SER A 276 -14.98 13.18 -6.93
CA SER A 276 -15.54 14.29 -7.73
C SER A 276 -14.51 14.92 -8.68
N SER A 277 -13.22 14.78 -8.38
CA SER A 277 -12.12 15.29 -9.21
C SER A 277 -12.08 14.71 -10.63
N GLY A 278 -12.67 13.52 -10.86
CA GLY A 278 -12.58 12.78 -12.13
C GLY A 278 -11.19 12.22 -12.45
N ARG A 279 -10.18 12.45 -11.59
CA ARG A 279 -8.78 11.98 -11.74
C ARG A 279 -8.37 11.05 -10.60
N ALA A 280 -9.31 10.33 -10.00
CA ALA A 280 -9.07 9.46 -8.84
C ALA A 280 -7.91 8.47 -9.05
N LYS A 281 -7.76 7.90 -10.25
CA LYS A 281 -6.65 6.99 -10.57
C LYS A 281 -5.27 7.66 -10.51
N GLU A 282 -5.16 8.90 -10.99
CA GLU A 282 -3.91 9.66 -10.96
C GLU A 282 -3.58 10.09 -9.53
N LEU A 283 -4.57 10.57 -8.77
CA LEU A 283 -4.41 11.00 -7.38
C LEU A 283 -3.98 9.86 -6.45
N LEU A 284 -4.44 8.64 -6.75
CA LEU A 284 -4.04 7.43 -6.03
C LEU A 284 -2.77 6.79 -6.61
N GLY A 285 -2.09 7.40 -7.59
CA GLY A 285 -0.91 6.80 -8.20
C GLY A 285 -1.17 5.44 -8.87
N GLN A 286 -2.41 5.12 -9.21
CA GLN A 286 -2.83 3.89 -9.89
C GLN A 286 -2.77 4.01 -11.43
N GLY A 287 -2.07 5.02 -11.93
CA GLY A 287 -1.80 5.14 -13.36
C GLY A 287 -0.93 3.99 -13.82
N LEU A 288 -1.38 3.22 -14.81
CA LEU A 288 -0.52 2.26 -15.50
C LEU A 288 0.59 3.07 -16.18
N LEU A 289 1.84 2.82 -15.80
CA LEU A 289 3.04 3.47 -16.36
C LEU A 289 3.04 3.43 -17.91
N LEU A 290 2.54 2.34 -18.48
CA LEU A 290 2.36 2.14 -19.92
C LEU A 290 1.36 3.13 -20.54
N HIS A 291 0.27 3.46 -19.84
CA HIS A 291 -0.76 4.39 -20.32
C HIS A 291 -0.29 5.85 -20.21
N SER A 292 0.46 6.20 -19.15
CA SER A 292 1.07 7.53 -19.02
C SER A 292 2.11 7.84 -20.10
N LEU A 293 2.80 6.83 -20.64
CA LEU A 293 3.70 6.98 -21.78
C LEU A 293 2.93 7.19 -23.11
N GLN A 294 1.68 6.73 -23.18
CA GLN A 294 0.82 6.81 -24.35
C GLN A 294 -0.09 8.05 -24.35
N GLU A 295 -0.21 8.74 -23.21
CA GLU A 295 -1.12 9.88 -22.96
C GLU A 295 -0.75 11.20 -23.65
N HIS A 296 0.27 11.25 -24.50
CA HIS A 296 0.49 12.42 -25.36
C HIS A 296 -0.54 12.56 -26.50
N ASN A 297 -1.47 11.62 -26.70
CA ASN A 297 -2.57 11.74 -27.67
C ASN A 297 -3.86 12.27 -27.02
N GLN A 298 -4.14 13.56 -27.21
CA GLN A 298 -5.30 14.29 -26.66
C GLN A 298 -6.69 13.76 -27.11
N GLU A 299 -6.76 12.89 -28.13
CA GLU A 299 -8.01 12.44 -28.76
C GLU A 299 -8.83 11.48 -27.88
N GLN A 300 -8.19 10.64 -27.05
CA GLN A 300 -8.90 9.65 -26.21
C GLN A 300 -9.68 10.26 -25.03
N LYS A 301 -9.26 11.44 -24.52
CA LYS A 301 -9.94 12.13 -23.40
C LYS A 301 -11.31 12.69 -23.81
N VAL A 302 -11.48 13.04 -25.08
CA VAL A 302 -12.76 13.53 -25.62
C VAL A 302 -13.74 12.36 -25.77
N GLU A 303 -13.26 11.20 -26.21
CA GLU A 303 -14.06 10.00 -26.44
C GLU A 303 -14.62 9.41 -25.13
N GLN A 304 -13.84 9.42 -24.03
CA GLN A 304 -14.32 9.02 -22.70
C GLN A 304 -15.38 9.96 -22.11
N ARG A 305 -15.26 11.28 -22.31
CA ARG A 305 -16.29 12.24 -21.89
C ARG A 305 -17.58 12.08 -22.70
N GLN A 306 -17.47 11.73 -23.98
CA GLN A 306 -18.64 11.41 -24.82
C GLN A 306 -19.35 10.14 -24.35
N GLN A 307 -18.63 9.10 -23.90
CA GLN A 307 -19.26 7.88 -23.37
C GLN A 307 -20.04 8.09 -22.06
N LEU A 308 -19.58 8.97 -21.16
CA LEU A 308 -20.32 9.37 -19.95
C LEU A 308 -21.62 10.10 -20.28
N TRP A 309 -21.62 10.98 -21.29
CA TRP A 309 -22.82 11.69 -21.77
C TRP A 309 -23.84 10.78 -22.48
N VAL A 310 -23.39 9.66 -23.06
CA VAL A 310 -24.28 8.68 -23.73
C VAL A 310 -25.06 7.84 -22.73
N GLY A 311 -24.52 7.59 -21.53
CA GLY A 311 -25.20 6.79 -20.48
C GLY A 311 -26.48 7.42 -19.92
N GLU A 312 -26.58 8.75 -19.91
CA GLU A 312 -27.77 9.47 -19.41
C GLU A 312 -28.94 9.50 -20.41
N ARG A 313 -28.70 9.18 -21.70
CA ARG A 313 -29.68 9.33 -22.78
C ARG A 313 -30.15 8.02 -23.43
N GLN A 314 -29.78 6.86 -22.91
CA GLN A 314 -30.25 5.60 -23.50
C GLN A 314 -31.71 5.28 -23.11
N PRO A 315 -32.64 5.18 -24.08
CA PRO A 315 -34.06 4.90 -23.81
C PRO A 315 -34.37 3.42 -23.51
N LEU A 316 -33.38 2.54 -23.63
CA LEU A 316 -33.53 1.08 -23.48
C LEU A 316 -32.52 0.57 -22.45
N LEU A 317 -32.99 0.27 -21.24
CA LEU A 317 -32.18 -0.45 -20.25
C LEU A 317 -31.91 -1.87 -20.75
N GLY A 318 -30.71 -2.10 -21.31
CA GLY A 318 -30.16 -3.44 -21.43
C GLY A 318 -29.81 -4.03 -20.05
N PRO A 319 -29.49 -5.34 -19.98
CA PRO A 319 -29.08 -5.95 -18.73
C PRO A 319 -27.81 -5.28 -18.19
N LEU A 320 -27.88 -4.86 -16.92
CA LEU A 320 -26.87 -4.09 -16.17
C LEU A 320 -25.48 -4.75 -16.25
N LYS A 321 -24.48 -4.02 -16.75
CA LYS A 321 -23.09 -4.51 -16.90
C LYS A 321 -22.08 -3.72 -16.06
N SER A 322 -22.34 -2.44 -15.79
CA SER A 322 -21.45 -1.56 -15.01
C SER A 322 -21.92 -1.37 -13.56
N MET A 323 -20.99 -1.21 -12.61
CA MET A 323 -21.31 -1.01 -11.18
C MET A 323 -22.23 0.20 -10.95
N LYS A 324 -22.00 1.29 -11.69
CA LYS A 324 -22.84 2.50 -11.62
C LYS A 324 -24.27 2.25 -12.12
N GLU A 325 -24.44 1.33 -13.05
CA GLU A 325 -25.75 0.94 -13.60
C GLU A 325 -26.56 0.11 -12.59
N HIS A 326 -25.94 -0.52 -11.59
CA HIS A 326 -26.68 -1.19 -10.50
C HIS A 326 -27.19 -0.22 -9.44
N VAL A 327 -26.43 0.84 -9.14
CA VAL A 327 -26.77 1.81 -8.08
C VAL A 327 -27.92 2.73 -8.49
N LEU A 328 -27.97 3.17 -9.76
CA LEU A 328 -29.01 4.11 -10.21
C LEU A 328 -30.44 3.53 -10.17
N PRO A 329 -30.71 2.30 -10.66
CA PRO A 329 -32.00 1.63 -10.47
C PRO A 329 -32.32 1.38 -8.99
N ALA A 330 -31.32 1.03 -8.18
CA ALA A 330 -31.49 0.86 -6.73
C ALA A 330 -31.97 2.17 -6.07
N SER A 331 -31.37 3.31 -6.43
CA SER A 331 -31.80 4.63 -5.95
C SER A 331 -33.24 4.97 -6.38
N LYS A 332 -33.63 4.62 -7.61
CA LYS A 332 -35.02 4.79 -8.08
C LYS A 332 -36.01 3.93 -7.28
N ALA A 333 -35.67 2.67 -7.02
CA ALA A 333 -36.48 1.78 -6.19
C ALA A 333 -36.61 2.28 -4.74
N MET A 334 -35.49 2.74 -4.16
CA MET A 334 -35.46 3.34 -2.82
C MET A 334 -36.33 4.60 -2.71
N LYS A 335 -36.39 5.42 -3.77
CA LYS A 335 -37.28 6.59 -3.82
C LYS A 335 -38.76 6.19 -3.81
N MET A 336 -39.12 5.03 -4.35
CA MET A 336 -40.49 4.49 -4.29
C MET A 336 -40.79 3.79 -2.96
N GLY A 337 -39.81 3.67 -2.05
CA GLY A 337 -39.94 2.97 -0.78
C GLY A 337 -39.85 1.45 -0.89
N ASP A 338 -39.50 0.90 -2.05
CA ASP A 338 -39.32 -0.55 -2.23
C ASP A 338 -37.87 -0.94 -1.93
N TRP A 339 -37.66 -1.37 -0.69
CA TRP A 339 -36.34 -1.77 -0.21
C TRP A 339 -35.92 -3.16 -0.72
N LYS A 340 -36.87 -4.04 -1.06
CA LYS A 340 -36.58 -5.42 -1.49
C LYS A 340 -35.97 -5.43 -2.88
N THR A 341 -36.49 -4.61 -3.79
CA THR A 341 -35.87 -4.43 -5.11
C THR A 341 -34.58 -3.64 -5.04
N CYS A 342 -34.48 -2.62 -4.17
CA CYS A 342 -33.21 -1.93 -3.92
C CYS A 342 -32.12 -2.90 -3.45
N HIS A 343 -32.45 -3.76 -2.49
CA HIS A 343 -31.57 -4.79 -1.96
C HIS A 343 -31.12 -5.79 -3.04
N SER A 344 -32.02 -6.26 -3.91
CA SER A 344 -31.65 -7.21 -4.97
C SER A 344 -30.74 -6.59 -6.03
N PHE A 345 -30.83 -5.28 -6.28
CA PHE A 345 -29.90 -4.59 -7.18
C PHE A 345 -28.50 -4.40 -6.58
N ILE A 346 -28.42 -4.13 -5.27
CA ILE A 346 -27.15 -3.87 -4.55
C ILE A 346 -26.42 -5.17 -4.18
N ILE A 347 -27.16 -6.14 -3.65
CA ILE A 347 -26.65 -7.46 -3.23
C ILE A 347 -27.04 -8.48 -4.29
N ASN A 348 -26.24 -8.51 -5.36
CA ASN A 348 -26.32 -9.52 -6.40
C ASN A 348 -24.97 -10.23 -6.54
N GLU A 349 -24.97 -11.42 -7.16
CA GLU A 349 -23.78 -12.24 -7.35
C GLU A 349 -22.65 -11.49 -8.07
N LYS A 350 -22.98 -10.60 -9.02
CA LYS A 350 -22.01 -9.80 -9.78
C LYS A 350 -21.35 -8.68 -8.96
N MET A 351 -22.11 -8.02 -8.09
CA MET A 351 -21.65 -6.96 -7.19
C MET A 351 -20.90 -7.55 -6.00
N ASN A 352 -21.32 -8.73 -5.54
CA ASN A 352 -20.61 -9.48 -4.51
C ASN A 352 -19.17 -9.77 -4.96
N GLY A 353 -18.99 -10.47 -6.09
CA GLY A 353 -17.65 -10.83 -6.55
C GLY A 353 -16.76 -9.64 -6.94
N LYS A 354 -17.34 -8.49 -7.27
CA LYS A 354 -16.58 -7.29 -7.71
C LYS A 354 -16.26 -6.30 -6.59
N VAL A 355 -17.09 -6.20 -5.55
CA VAL A 355 -16.98 -5.13 -4.54
C VAL A 355 -17.00 -5.72 -3.15
N TRP A 356 -18.02 -6.50 -2.81
CA TRP A 356 -18.26 -6.90 -1.43
C TRP A 356 -17.32 -8.02 -0.95
N ASP A 357 -16.95 -8.95 -1.84
CA ASP A 357 -16.04 -10.06 -1.52
C ASP A 357 -14.57 -9.61 -1.38
N LEU A 358 -14.25 -8.38 -1.79
CA LEU A 358 -12.91 -7.78 -1.61
C LEU A 358 -12.67 -7.30 -0.16
N SER A 359 -13.74 -7.15 0.64
CA SER A 359 -13.62 -6.69 2.02
C SER A 359 -13.38 -7.87 2.98
N PRO A 360 -12.43 -7.77 3.93
CA PRO A 360 -12.19 -8.79 4.95
C PRO A 360 -13.46 -9.15 5.76
N GLU A 361 -14.34 -8.17 5.97
CA GLU A 361 -15.56 -8.32 6.78
C GLU A 361 -16.84 -8.22 5.93
N ALA A 362 -16.87 -8.87 4.76
CA ALA A 362 -17.97 -8.79 3.80
C ALA A 362 -19.38 -9.00 4.41
N ASN A 363 -19.52 -9.96 5.34
CA ASN A 363 -20.82 -10.27 5.94
C ASN A 363 -21.34 -9.16 6.86
N LYS A 364 -20.46 -8.54 7.67
CA LYS A 364 -20.86 -7.42 8.54
C LYS A 364 -21.30 -6.22 7.70
N VAL A 365 -20.55 -5.91 6.64
CA VAL A 365 -20.88 -4.81 5.71
C VAL A 365 -22.23 -5.07 5.03
N ARG A 366 -22.51 -6.30 4.58
CA ARG A 366 -23.80 -6.66 3.98
C ARG A 366 -24.96 -6.45 4.95
N THR A 367 -24.85 -6.96 6.18
CA THR A 367 -25.91 -6.78 7.20
C THR A 367 -26.12 -5.32 7.55
N MET A 368 -25.04 -4.55 7.69
CA MET A 368 -25.10 -3.11 7.92
C MET A 368 -25.80 -2.39 6.76
N LEU A 369 -25.46 -2.73 5.52
CA LEU A 369 -26.04 -2.11 4.33
C LEU A 369 -27.53 -2.43 4.18
N VAL A 370 -27.95 -3.66 4.43
CA VAL A 370 -29.37 -4.06 4.44
C VAL A 370 -30.14 -3.20 5.44
N ARG A 371 -29.64 -3.13 6.68
CA ARG A 371 -30.26 -2.33 7.73
C ARG A 371 -30.35 -0.85 7.35
N LYS A 372 -29.28 -0.28 6.78
CA LYS A 372 -29.28 1.12 6.34
C LYS A 372 -30.24 1.37 5.18
N VAL A 373 -30.32 0.47 4.21
CA VAL A 373 -31.29 0.57 3.11
C VAL A 373 -32.72 0.51 3.63
N GLN A 374 -33.01 -0.36 4.61
CA GLN A 374 -34.33 -0.41 5.26
C GLN A 374 -34.66 0.90 5.97
N GLU A 375 -33.75 1.42 6.80
CA GLU A 375 -33.91 2.70 7.53
C GLU A 375 -34.17 3.88 6.57
N GLU A 376 -33.36 4.03 5.53
CA GLU A 376 -33.49 5.11 4.55
C GLU A 376 -34.72 4.95 3.65
N SER A 377 -35.09 3.72 3.28
CA SER A 377 -36.30 3.46 2.48
C SER A 377 -37.59 3.76 3.24
N LEU A 378 -37.62 3.50 4.55
CA LEU A 378 -38.72 3.90 5.43
C LEU A 378 -38.81 5.43 5.48
N TRP A 379 -37.67 6.11 5.65
CA TRP A 379 -37.60 7.57 5.66
C TRP A 379 -38.12 8.16 4.35
N THR A 380 -37.64 7.69 3.18
CA THR A 380 -38.09 8.18 1.86
C THR A 380 -39.55 7.87 1.58
N TYR A 381 -40.05 6.70 2.03
CA TYR A 381 -41.44 6.31 1.91
C TYR A 381 -42.35 7.27 2.68
N LEU A 382 -42.04 7.53 3.95
CA LEU A 382 -42.80 8.47 4.77
C LEU A 382 -42.70 9.89 4.21
N PHE A 383 -41.52 10.32 3.78
CA PHE A 383 -41.34 11.63 3.18
C PHE A 383 -42.21 11.83 1.93
N THR A 384 -42.26 10.83 1.05
CA THR A 384 -42.97 10.92 -0.24
C THR A 384 -44.48 10.75 -0.08
N TYR A 385 -44.92 9.80 0.74
CA TYR A 385 -46.33 9.41 0.85
C TYR A 385 -47.04 9.98 2.09
N SER A 386 -46.36 10.77 2.92
CA SER A 386 -46.97 11.41 4.12
C SER A 386 -48.25 12.17 3.81
N SER A 387 -48.33 12.86 2.66
CA SER A 387 -49.49 13.66 2.27
C SER A 387 -50.74 12.83 1.92
N VAL A 388 -50.57 11.55 1.59
CA VAL A 388 -51.68 10.65 1.21
C VAL A 388 -52.30 9.98 2.43
N TYR A 389 -51.53 9.87 3.53
CA TYR A 389 -51.95 9.17 4.73
C TYR A 389 -52.41 10.13 5.83
N ASN A 390 -53.62 9.91 6.35
CA ASN A 390 -54.12 10.63 7.53
C ASN A 390 -53.65 10.00 8.86
N SER A 391 -53.42 8.68 8.88
CA SER A 391 -52.93 7.93 10.05
C SER A 391 -52.26 6.64 9.61
N ILE A 392 -51.11 6.30 10.19
CA ILE A 392 -50.34 5.09 9.89
C ILE A 392 -50.02 4.37 11.22
N SER A 393 -50.15 3.04 11.26
CA SER A 393 -49.77 2.25 12.43
C SER A 393 -48.28 1.87 12.40
N MET A 394 -47.64 1.90 13.56
CA MET A 394 -46.23 1.50 13.71
C MET A 394 -46.03 0.01 13.44
N GLU A 395 -46.98 -0.83 13.87
CA GLU A 395 -46.94 -2.27 13.65
C GLU A 395 -46.90 -2.59 12.14
N MET A 396 -47.70 -1.90 11.33
CA MET A 396 -47.67 -2.06 9.86
C MET A 396 -46.35 -1.61 9.24
N LEU A 397 -45.74 -0.52 9.73
CA LEU A 397 -44.43 -0.07 9.23
C LEU A 397 -43.30 -1.01 9.63
N SER A 398 -43.36 -1.56 10.84
CA SER A 398 -42.41 -2.57 11.35
C SER A 398 -42.47 -3.85 10.50
N ASP A 399 -43.67 -4.35 10.22
CA ASP A 399 -43.88 -5.53 9.37
C ASP A 399 -43.47 -5.28 7.90
N MET A 400 -43.75 -4.09 7.37
CA MET A 400 -43.48 -3.76 5.97
C MET A 400 -41.98 -3.62 5.67
N PHE A 401 -41.21 -3.04 6.60
CA PHE A 401 -39.77 -2.82 6.44
C PHE A 401 -38.89 -3.82 7.19
N GLU A 402 -39.48 -4.77 7.92
CA GLU A 402 -38.79 -5.79 8.71
C GLU A 402 -37.81 -5.15 9.73
N LEU A 403 -38.25 -4.07 10.38
CA LEU A 403 -37.47 -3.29 11.36
C LEU A 403 -38.10 -3.38 12.76
N ASP A 404 -37.25 -3.32 13.80
CA ASP A 404 -37.72 -3.27 15.18
C ASP A 404 -38.63 -2.04 15.43
N PRO A 405 -39.76 -2.19 16.14
CA PRO A 405 -40.70 -1.08 16.37
C PRO A 405 -40.05 0.08 17.14
N LEU A 406 -39.07 -0.20 18.00
CA LEU A 406 -38.29 0.83 18.71
C LEU A 406 -37.42 1.66 17.75
N MET A 407 -36.84 1.04 16.73
CA MET A 407 -36.05 1.72 15.70
C MET A 407 -36.96 2.59 14.83
N VAL A 408 -38.10 2.06 14.40
CA VAL A 408 -39.12 2.80 13.64
C VAL A 408 -39.59 4.03 14.42
N HIS A 409 -39.90 3.88 15.71
CA HIS A 409 -40.26 4.99 16.60
C HIS A 409 -39.14 6.04 16.70
N SER A 410 -37.89 5.61 16.85
CA SER A 410 -36.72 6.51 16.94
C SER A 410 -36.54 7.33 15.65
N ILE A 411 -36.64 6.68 14.49
CA ILE A 411 -36.50 7.34 13.18
C ILE A 411 -37.62 8.36 12.98
N ILE A 412 -38.88 7.97 13.15
CA ILE A 412 -40.02 8.86 12.96
C ILE A 412 -39.97 10.02 13.97
N SER A 413 -39.59 9.77 15.22
CA SER A 413 -39.42 10.84 16.21
C SER A 413 -38.35 11.84 15.82
N LYS A 414 -37.22 11.38 15.26
CA LYS A 414 -36.19 12.27 14.71
C LYS A 414 -36.72 13.10 13.54
N MET A 415 -37.50 12.50 12.64
CA MET A 415 -38.12 13.23 11.53
C MET A 415 -39.10 14.32 12.00
N ILE A 416 -39.89 14.04 13.03
CA ILE A 416 -40.83 15.00 13.62
C ILE A 416 -40.06 16.15 14.30
N ILE A 417 -39.00 15.85 15.05
CA ILE A 417 -38.17 16.86 15.73
C ILE A 417 -37.43 17.75 14.73
N ASN A 418 -36.95 17.16 13.62
CA ASN A 418 -36.29 17.90 12.53
C ASN A 418 -37.29 18.66 11.63
N GLU A 419 -38.58 18.65 11.94
CA GLU A 419 -39.66 19.26 11.16
C GLU A 419 -39.79 18.72 9.72
N GLU A 420 -39.24 17.53 9.44
CA GLU A 420 -39.32 16.85 8.15
C GLU A 420 -40.71 16.23 7.92
N LEU A 421 -41.41 15.90 9.01
CA LEU A 421 -42.73 15.28 8.99
C LEU A 421 -43.70 16.04 9.91
N MET A 422 -44.77 16.58 9.32
CA MET A 422 -45.86 17.24 10.07
C MET A 422 -46.81 16.20 10.66
N ALA A 423 -46.33 15.42 11.63
CA ALA A 423 -47.12 14.41 12.32
C ALA A 423 -46.94 14.49 13.84
N SER A 424 -47.89 13.90 14.58
CA SER A 424 -47.80 13.79 16.03
C SER A 424 -48.04 12.35 16.46
N TRP A 425 -47.38 11.94 17.54
CA TRP A 425 -47.63 10.63 18.13
C TRP A 425 -48.93 10.66 18.91
N THR A 426 -49.88 9.80 18.54
CA THR A 426 -51.08 9.60 19.33
C THR A 426 -50.71 8.79 20.58
N SER A 427 -50.56 9.46 21.72
CA SER A 427 -50.48 8.80 23.03
C SER A 427 -51.85 8.25 23.39
N ARG A 428 -52.23 7.11 22.79
CA ARG A 428 -53.35 6.25 23.19
C ARG A 428 -53.43 5.03 22.26
N ARG A 429 -53.00 3.87 22.76
CA ARG A 429 -53.94 2.74 22.76
C ARG A 429 -55.04 3.21 23.72
N SER A 430 -56.15 3.72 23.20
CA SER A 430 -57.38 3.87 23.98
C SER A 430 -58.03 2.49 24.06
N PRO A 431 -57.97 1.76 25.19
CA PRO A 431 -59.13 1.00 25.60
C PRO A 431 -60.16 2.01 26.13
N TRP A 432 -61.45 1.66 26.04
CA TRP A 432 -62.64 2.48 26.28
C TRP A 432 -63.11 3.31 25.08
#